data_AF-A0A7M3Z7R6-F1
#
_entry.id   AF-A0A7M3Z7R6-F1
#
_cell.length_a   1.000
_cell.length_b   1.000
_cell.length_c   1.000
_cell.angle_alpha   90.00
_cell.angle_beta   90.00
_cell.angle_gamma   90.00
#
_symmetry.space_group_name_H-M   'P 1'
#
loop_
_entity.id
_entity.type
_entity.pdbx_description
1 polymer ?
#
loop_
_entity_poly.entity_id
_entity_poly.type
_entity_poly.pdbx_seq_one_letter_code
_entity_poly.pdbx_strand_id
1 'polypeptide(L)' 'PGWVETDMGGPNAPIQAEESVTGIMARLDEQTLEMTGRFVDYAGTNLPW' A
#
# COMPACT_ATOMS: atom_id res chain seq x y z
N PRO A 1 2.00 -2.35 1.71
CA PRO A 1 2.86 -1.50 0.86
C PRO A 1 3.19 -2.06 -0.54
N GLY A 2 2.98 -3.36 -0.81
CA GLY A 2 3.60 -4.01 -1.98
C GLY A 2 5.01 -4.52 -1.63
N TRP A 3 5.76 -4.98 -2.62
CA TRP A 3 7.16 -5.38 -2.46
C TRP A 3 8.06 -4.17 -2.74
N VAL A 4 8.59 -3.57 -1.67
CA VAL A 4 9.23 -2.24 -1.69
C VAL A 4 10.73 -2.30 -1.50
N GLU A 5 11.48 -1.50 -2.25
CA GLU A 5 12.94 -1.37 -2.19
C GLU A 5 13.36 -0.73 -0.87
N THR A 6 13.67 -1.59 0.09
CA THR A 6 14.09 -1.32 1.46
C THR A 6 15.07 -2.41 1.87
N ASP A 7 15.72 -2.28 3.03
CA ASP A 7 16.59 -3.35 3.56
C ASP A 7 15.86 -4.71 3.66
N MET A 8 14.56 -4.70 3.95
CA MET A 8 13.73 -5.90 4.04
C MET A 8 13.29 -6.44 2.67
N GLY A 9 12.98 -5.56 1.72
CA GLY A 9 12.54 -5.95 0.39
C GLY A 9 13.68 -6.27 -0.58
N GLY A 10 14.89 -5.77 -0.30
CA GLY A 10 16.06 -5.94 -1.14
C GLY A 10 16.04 -5.06 -2.41
N PRO A 11 17.18 -5.02 -3.13
CA PRO A 11 17.39 -4.10 -4.26
C PRO A 11 16.61 -4.47 -5.54
N ASN A 12 15.96 -5.64 -5.56
CA ASN A 12 15.18 -6.10 -6.71
C ASN A 12 13.67 -5.89 -6.51
N ALA A 13 13.28 -5.26 -5.40
CA ALA A 13 11.88 -4.95 -5.16
C ALA A 13 11.40 -3.92 -6.19
N PRO A 14 10.23 -4.14 -6.83
CA PRO A 14 9.80 -3.33 -7.96
C PRO A 14 9.31 -1.92 -7.59
N ILE A 15 8.99 -1.68 -6.31
CA ILE A 15 8.31 -0.46 -5.87
C ILE A 15 9.27 0.39 -5.04
N GLN A 16 9.36 1.69 -5.34
CA GLN A 16 10.12 2.64 -4.54
C GLN A 16 9.41 2.96 -3.22
N ALA A 17 10.16 3.23 -2.15
CA ALA A 17 9.59 3.55 -0.84
C ALA A 17 8.64 4.75 -0.89
N GLU A 18 9.01 5.80 -1.65
CA GLU A 18 8.19 6.99 -1.83
C GLU A 18 6.85 6.70 -2.53
N GLU A 19 6.85 5.85 -3.56
CA GLU A 19 5.64 5.43 -4.27
C GLU A 19 4.71 4.66 -3.32
N SER A 20 5.27 3.70 -2.57
CA SER A 20 4.51 2.90 -1.63
C SER A 20 3.85 3.75 -0.53
N VAL A 21 4.62 4.66 0.06
CA VAL A 21 4.12 5.54 1.13
C VAL A 21 3.09 6.52 0.59
N THR A 22 3.30 7.10 -0.60
CA THR A 22 2.30 7.98 -1.23
C THR A 22 0.98 7.26 -1.47
N GLY A 23 1.04 6.03 -1.96
CA GLY A 23 -0.16 5.19 -2.13
C GLY A 23 -0.86 4.91 -0.80
N ILE A 24 -0.11 4.55 0.24
CA ILE A 24 -0.66 4.32 1.58
C ILE A 24 -1.32 5.58 2.15
N MET A 25 -0.67 6.74 2.03
CA MET A 25 -1.23 8.02 2.50
C MET A 25 -2.56 8.31 1.81
N ALA A 26 -2.65 8.08 0.49
CA ALA A 26 -3.91 8.23 -0.24
C ALA A 26 -5.02 7.26 0.25
N ARG A 27 -4.67 6.02 0.67
CA ARG A 27 -5.64 5.08 1.28
C ARG A 27 -6.12 5.53 2.65
N LEU A 28 -5.26 6.18 3.43
CA LEU A 28 -5.63 6.74 4.72
C LEU A 28 -6.52 7.98 4.54
N ASP A 29 -6.18 8.85 3.59
CA ASP A 29 -6.92 10.08 3.30
C ASP A 29 -8.33 9.80 2.74
N GLU A 30 -8.49 8.75 1.93
CA GLU A 30 -9.80 8.37 1.36
C GLU A 30 -10.71 7.60 2.34
N GLN A 31 -10.18 7.18 3.49
CA GLN A 31 -10.88 6.25 4.37
C GLN A 31 -12.10 6.89 5.04
N THR A 32 -13.25 6.22 4.92
CA THR A 32 -14.49 6.57 5.62
C THR A 32 -15.02 5.40 6.44
N LEU A 33 -16.06 5.63 7.24
CA LEU A 33 -16.75 4.56 7.99
C LEU A 33 -17.38 3.51 7.06
N GLU A 34 -17.85 3.92 5.88
CA GLU A 34 -18.46 3.03 4.87
C GLU A 34 -17.42 2.08 4.25
N MET A 35 -16.15 2.46 4.27
CA MET A 35 -15.04 1.68 3.74
C MET A 35 -14.35 0.80 4.81
N THR A 36 -14.95 0.65 6.00
CA THR A 36 -14.36 -0.16 7.08
C THR A 36 -14.38 -1.66 6.76
N GLY A 37 -13.43 -2.40 7.33
CA GLY A 37 -13.34 -3.85 7.13
C GLY A 37 -12.80 -4.30 5.77
N ARG A 38 -12.18 -3.40 4.99
CA ARG A 38 -11.50 -3.73 3.73
C ARG A 38 -10.04 -4.15 3.97
N PHE A 39 -9.54 -5.05 3.13
CA PHE A 39 -8.11 -5.29 2.97
C PHE A 39 -7.69 -4.81 1.58
N VAL A 40 -6.79 -3.83 1.53
CA VAL A 40 -6.33 -3.25 0.27
C VAL A 40 -4.83 -3.09 0.23
N ASP A 41 -4.26 -3.13 -0.97
CA ASP A 41 -2.87 -2.77 -1.20
C ASP A 41 -2.67 -1.24 -1.28
N TYR A 42 -1.42 -0.82 -1.51
CA TYR A 42 -1.03 0.59 -1.62
C TYR A 42 -1.68 1.31 -2.83
N ALA A 43 -2.04 0.56 -3.88
CA ALA A 43 -2.71 1.07 -5.08
C ALA A 43 -4.25 1.13 -4.91
N GLY A 44 -4.80 0.60 -3.82
CA GLY A 44 -6.24 0.55 -3.55
C GLY A 44 -6.94 -0.70 -4.05
N THR A 45 -6.19 -1.69 -4.55
CA THR A 45 -6.73 -2.98 -4.98
C THR A 45 -7.21 -3.76 -3.77
N ASN A 46 -8.45 -4.25 -3.80
CA ASN A 46 -8.96 -5.17 -2.77
C ASN A 46 -8.24 -6.51 -2.85
N LEU A 47 -7.78 -6.97 -1.69
CA LEU A 47 -7.14 -8.26 -1.52
C LEU A 47 -8.10 -9.22 -0.82
N PRO A 48 -8.08 -10.51 -1.19
CA PRO A 48 -8.73 -11.54 -0.38
C PRO A 48 -8.02 -11.67 0.96
N TRP A 49 -8.77 -12.10 1.98
CA TRP A 49 -8.23 -12.48 3.28
C TRP A 49 -7.45 -13.80 3.22
#